data_AF-A0AAJ2UJU4-F1
#
_entry.id   AF-A0AAJ2UJU4-F1
#
_cell.length_a   1.000
_cell.length_b   1.000
_cell.length_c   1.000
_cell.angle_alpha   90.00
_cell.angle_beta   90.00
_cell.angle_gamma   90.00
#
_symmetry.space_group_name_H-M   'P 1'
#
loop_
_entity.id
_entity.type
_entity.pdbx_description
1 polymer ?
#
loop_
_entity_poly.entity_id
_entity_poly.type
_entity_poly.pdbx_seq_one_letter_code
_entity_poly.pdbx_strand_id
1 'polypeptide(L)'
;MAQVLSELDDQTEQGGADGDPERAVELAADAMQIARTITDPLEQGYGSAEIEVARAVAAAGDHELAEQIARTVPNPHGQAQALADVAKAVAEAGDHEQAEQIARTLTEPHGQAQALAGVARAVAEAGDHERAEQIVRTLTDPYEQVGALAGVAGAAAQAGDHERAAGLAAEAEQIARTLTDPYQQVGALTGVARAVAAAGDHERAEQIASTLTDPVDQTWALIHVAQVVGPPQAGHLLGMAFALGLFRTKRSPLVVRRAGPGRLRGFARRCR
;
A
#
# COMPACT_ATOMS: atom_id res chain seq x y z
N MET A 1 1.02 -5.19 25.62
CA MET A 1 0.59 -5.12 24.21
C MET A 1 1.78 -5.25 23.26
N ALA A 2 2.73 -4.31 23.21
CA ALA A 2 3.90 -4.43 22.31
C ALA A 2 4.71 -5.74 22.47
N GLN A 3 4.88 -6.23 23.70
CA GLN A 3 5.59 -7.49 23.95
C GLN A 3 4.79 -8.74 23.52
N VAL A 4 3.47 -8.72 23.71
CA VAL A 4 2.56 -9.80 23.29
C VAL A 4 2.38 -9.82 21.77
N LEU A 5 2.30 -8.64 21.14
CA LEU A 5 2.27 -8.50 19.69
C LEU A 5 3.60 -8.91 19.07
N SER A 6 4.73 -8.58 19.71
CA SER A 6 6.07 -9.05 19.27
C SER A 6 6.22 -10.56 19.40
N GLU A 7 5.68 -11.19 20.44
CA GLU A 7 5.67 -12.64 20.60
C GLU A 7 4.71 -13.33 19.62
N LEU A 8 3.62 -12.69 19.23
CA LEU A 8 2.73 -13.16 18.16
C LEU A 8 3.40 -13.08 16.79
N ASP A 9 4.06 -11.95 16.48
CA ASP A 9 4.74 -11.71 15.20
C ASP A 9 5.94 -12.66 15.00
N ASP A 10 6.76 -12.83 16.05
CA ASP A 10 7.88 -13.79 16.08
C ASP A 10 7.42 -15.24 15.82
N GLN A 11 6.19 -15.60 16.22
CA GLN A 11 5.66 -16.95 16.03
C GLN A 11 4.92 -17.14 14.71
N THR A 12 4.26 -16.11 14.17
CA THR A 12 3.74 -16.15 12.81
C THR A 12 4.88 -16.23 11.79
N GLU A 13 6.03 -15.59 12.04
CA GLU A 13 7.23 -15.71 11.19
C GLU A 13 7.97 -17.05 11.37
N GLN A 14 7.97 -17.64 12.57
CA GLN A 14 8.60 -18.95 12.83
C GLN A 14 7.69 -20.15 12.50
N GLY A 15 6.38 -19.92 12.31
CA GLY A 15 5.33 -20.92 12.14
C GLY A 15 5.13 -21.39 10.71
N GLY A 16 6.17 -21.89 10.05
CA GLY A 16 6.00 -22.77 8.90
C GLY A 16 5.40 -24.10 9.38
N ALA A 17 4.11 -24.33 9.14
CA ALA A 17 3.38 -25.61 9.26
C ALA A 17 3.38 -26.37 10.61
N ASP A 18 4.11 -25.93 11.65
CA ASP A 18 4.28 -26.66 12.93
C ASP A 18 3.90 -25.81 14.18
N GLY A 19 3.29 -24.64 13.97
CA GLY A 19 2.82 -23.75 15.04
C GLY A 19 1.48 -24.23 15.61
N ASP A 20 1.44 -24.51 16.90
CA ASP A 20 0.28 -25.05 17.64
C ASP A 20 -0.88 -24.02 17.63
N PRO A 21 -1.93 -24.19 16.81
CA PRO A 21 -2.94 -23.14 16.58
C PRO A 21 -3.75 -22.82 17.84
N GLU A 22 -3.94 -23.80 18.72
CA GLU A 22 -4.62 -23.62 20.01
C GLU A 22 -3.90 -22.61 20.92
N ARG A 23 -2.56 -22.57 20.88
CA ARG A 23 -1.76 -21.62 21.68
C ARG A 23 -1.77 -20.21 21.13
N ALA A 24 -1.80 -20.05 19.80
CA ALA A 24 -1.95 -18.74 19.17
C ALA A 24 -3.31 -18.13 19.53
N VAL A 25 -4.36 -18.94 19.60
CA VAL A 25 -5.70 -18.52 20.05
C VAL A 25 -5.72 -18.16 21.54
N GLU A 26 -5.06 -18.94 22.40
CA GLU A 26 -4.93 -18.64 23.83
C GLU A 26 -4.19 -17.31 24.07
N LEU A 27 -3.07 -17.10 23.36
CA LEU A 27 -2.31 -15.85 23.40
C LEU A 27 -3.09 -14.65 22.83
N ALA A 28 -3.88 -14.86 21.78
CA ALA A 28 -4.78 -13.85 21.22
C ALA A 28 -5.89 -13.48 22.21
N ALA A 29 -6.45 -14.46 22.92
CA ALA A 29 -7.44 -14.24 23.98
C ALA A 29 -6.85 -13.48 25.17
N ASP A 30 -5.63 -13.84 25.59
CA ASP A 30 -4.89 -13.12 26.62
C ASP A 30 -4.54 -11.69 26.18
N ALA A 31 -4.12 -11.50 24.93
CA ALA A 31 -3.90 -10.18 24.34
C ALA A 31 -5.18 -9.33 24.36
N MET A 32 -6.34 -9.92 24.06
CA MET A 32 -7.64 -9.26 24.10
C MET A 32 -8.03 -8.87 25.52
N GLN A 33 -7.79 -9.74 26.50
CA GLN A 33 -8.07 -9.48 27.91
C GLN A 33 -7.17 -8.36 28.46
N ILE A 34 -5.91 -8.32 28.02
CA ILE A 34 -4.97 -7.25 28.32
C ILE A 34 -5.37 -5.94 27.63
N ALA A 35 -5.77 -5.96 26.35
CA ALA A 35 -6.22 -4.77 25.63
C ALA A 35 -7.46 -4.14 26.27
N ARG A 36 -8.42 -4.98 26.72
CA ARG A 36 -9.63 -4.55 27.42
C ARG A 36 -9.37 -3.95 28.81
N THR A 37 -8.27 -4.34 29.47
CA THR A 37 -7.95 -3.87 30.83
C THR A 37 -7.05 -2.63 30.86
N ILE A 38 -6.24 -2.42 29.82
CA ILE A 38 -5.30 -1.29 29.75
C ILE A 38 -5.91 -0.07 29.04
N THR A 39 -6.85 -0.29 28.12
CA THR A 39 -7.42 0.79 27.29
C THR A 39 -8.63 1.43 27.98
N ASP A 40 -8.58 2.74 28.18
CA ASP A 40 -9.66 3.57 28.76
C ASP A 40 -10.84 3.68 27.76
N PRO A 41 -12.13 3.52 28.17
CA PRO A 41 -13.32 3.51 27.29
C PRO A 41 -13.51 4.69 26.33
N LEU A 42 -12.71 5.75 26.44
CA LEU A 42 -12.83 6.98 25.67
C LEU A 42 -11.71 7.21 24.64
N GLU A 43 -10.65 6.38 24.61
CA GLU A 43 -9.64 6.49 23.56
C GLU A 43 -9.93 5.53 22.41
N GLN A 44 -9.81 6.05 21.19
CA GLN A 44 -10.10 5.38 19.90
C GLN A 44 -9.20 4.16 19.60
N GLY A 45 -8.50 3.60 20.58
CA GLY A 45 -7.58 2.46 20.47
C GLY A 45 -8.23 1.07 20.47
N TYR A 46 -9.54 0.96 20.73
CA TYR A 46 -10.25 -0.32 20.73
C TYR A 46 -10.28 -1.00 19.35
N GLY A 47 -10.49 -0.21 18.29
CA GLY A 47 -10.52 -0.75 16.93
C GLY A 47 -9.17 -1.36 16.53
N SER A 48 -8.06 -0.72 16.86
CA SER A 48 -6.73 -1.21 16.48
C SER A 48 -6.35 -2.52 17.16
N ALA A 49 -6.67 -2.70 18.44
CA ALA A 49 -6.30 -3.94 19.14
C ALA A 49 -7.15 -5.12 18.66
N GLU A 50 -8.45 -4.92 18.43
CA GLU A 50 -9.34 -5.97 17.92
C GLU A 50 -9.02 -6.36 16.48
N ILE A 51 -8.62 -5.39 15.63
CA ILE A 51 -8.17 -5.65 14.25
C ILE A 51 -6.90 -6.51 14.25
N GLU A 52 -5.89 -6.15 15.05
CA GLU A 52 -4.63 -6.90 15.09
C GLU A 52 -4.84 -8.32 15.64
N VAL A 53 -5.69 -8.48 16.66
CA VAL A 53 -6.05 -9.81 17.17
C VAL A 53 -6.80 -10.63 16.12
N ALA A 54 -7.79 -10.04 15.43
CA ALA A 54 -8.52 -10.73 14.37
C ALA A 54 -7.58 -11.18 13.24
N ARG A 55 -6.61 -10.35 12.85
CA ARG A 55 -5.60 -10.69 11.84
C ARG A 55 -4.69 -11.84 12.29
N ALA A 56 -4.21 -11.81 13.54
CA ALA A 56 -3.36 -12.87 14.08
C ALA A 56 -4.11 -14.22 14.16
N VAL A 57 -5.37 -14.19 14.60
CA VAL A 57 -6.22 -15.38 14.64
C VAL A 57 -6.52 -15.93 13.25
N ALA A 58 -6.73 -15.05 12.26
CA ALA A 58 -6.92 -15.44 10.87
C ALA A 58 -5.67 -16.13 10.30
N ALA A 59 -4.48 -15.57 10.58
CA ALA A 59 -3.21 -16.16 10.17
C ALA A 59 -2.92 -17.50 10.86
N ALA A 60 -3.41 -17.69 12.10
CA ALA A 60 -3.32 -18.95 12.82
C ALA A 60 -4.29 -20.05 12.33
N GLY A 61 -5.19 -19.72 11.38
CA GLY A 61 -6.10 -20.69 10.75
C GLY A 61 -7.52 -20.73 11.33
N ASP A 62 -7.83 -19.97 12.39
CA ASP A 62 -9.20 -19.90 12.94
C ASP A 62 -9.97 -18.73 12.31
N HIS A 63 -10.35 -18.93 11.05
CA HIS A 63 -10.99 -17.91 10.22
C HIS A 63 -12.38 -17.50 10.76
N GLU A 64 -13.10 -18.42 11.41
CA GLU A 64 -14.40 -18.13 12.02
C GLU A 64 -14.27 -17.21 13.25
N LEU A 65 -13.31 -17.48 14.13
CA LEU A 65 -13.06 -16.64 15.30
C LEU A 65 -12.57 -15.26 14.87
N ALA A 66 -11.68 -15.18 13.87
CA ALA A 66 -11.21 -13.92 13.32
C ALA A 66 -12.36 -13.05 12.78
N GLU A 67 -13.29 -13.64 12.02
CA GLU A 67 -14.47 -12.96 11.51
C GLU A 67 -15.39 -12.49 12.64
N GLN A 68 -15.59 -13.31 13.68
CA GLN A 68 -16.38 -12.92 14.85
C GLN A 68 -15.77 -11.71 15.56
N ILE A 69 -14.45 -11.71 15.78
CA ILE A 69 -13.75 -10.60 16.42
C ILE A 69 -13.87 -9.34 15.55
N ALA A 70 -13.62 -9.44 14.24
CA ALA A 70 -13.77 -8.32 13.32
C ALA A 70 -15.20 -7.74 13.36
N ARG A 71 -16.23 -8.58 13.49
CA ARG A 71 -17.63 -8.15 13.63
C ARG A 71 -17.95 -7.46 14.95
N THR A 72 -17.17 -7.69 16.02
CA THR A 72 -17.37 -7.00 17.30
C THR A 72 -16.87 -5.56 17.32
N VAL A 73 -16.11 -5.14 16.31
CA VAL A 73 -15.60 -3.77 16.20
C VAL A 73 -16.76 -2.76 16.17
N PRO A 74 -16.85 -1.81 17.12
CA PRO A 74 -18.04 -0.97 17.30
C PRO A 74 -18.33 0.01 16.15
N ASN A 75 -17.27 0.48 15.47
CA ASN A 75 -17.37 1.47 14.40
C ASN A 75 -17.55 0.75 13.06
N PRO A 76 -18.60 1.03 12.27
CA PRO A 76 -18.80 0.40 10.96
C PRO A 76 -17.60 0.52 10.01
N HIS A 77 -16.89 1.65 10.04
CA HIS A 77 -15.68 1.81 9.23
C HIS A 77 -14.52 0.94 9.73
N GLY A 78 -14.32 0.86 11.04
CA GLY A 78 -13.31 -0.01 11.66
C GLY A 78 -13.64 -1.49 11.48
N GLN A 79 -14.92 -1.85 11.52
CA GLN A 79 -15.42 -3.20 11.25
C GLN A 79 -15.16 -3.60 9.81
N ALA A 80 -15.42 -2.71 8.85
CA ALA A 80 -15.11 -2.94 7.45
C ALA A 80 -13.60 -3.16 7.24
N GLN A 81 -12.77 -2.32 7.86
CA GLN A 81 -11.32 -2.49 7.81
C GLN A 81 -10.86 -3.81 8.45
N ALA A 82 -11.42 -4.17 9.61
CA ALA A 82 -11.13 -5.44 10.28
C ALA A 82 -11.45 -6.65 9.39
N LEU A 83 -12.63 -6.65 8.76
CA LEU A 83 -13.06 -7.73 7.87
C LEU A 83 -12.20 -7.79 6.60
N ALA A 84 -11.76 -6.65 6.06
CA ALA A 84 -10.84 -6.61 4.94
C ALA A 84 -9.46 -7.20 5.30
N ASP A 85 -8.93 -6.85 6.47
CA ASP A 85 -7.66 -7.39 6.98
C ASP A 85 -7.76 -8.90 7.26
N VAL A 86 -8.86 -9.36 7.84
CA VAL A 86 -9.13 -10.78 8.03
C VAL A 86 -9.21 -11.50 6.68
N ALA A 87 -10.00 -10.99 5.74
CA ALA A 87 -10.10 -11.60 4.40
C ALA A 87 -8.73 -11.71 3.71
N LYS A 88 -7.87 -10.68 3.84
CA LYS A 88 -6.49 -10.72 3.34
C LYS A 88 -5.66 -11.80 4.02
N ALA A 89 -5.68 -11.87 5.35
CA ALA A 89 -4.93 -12.87 6.10
C ALA A 89 -5.40 -14.31 5.80
N VAL A 90 -6.70 -14.52 5.65
CA VAL A 90 -7.29 -15.81 5.25
C VAL A 90 -6.82 -16.19 3.83
N ALA A 91 -6.77 -15.22 2.90
CA ALA A 91 -6.27 -15.45 1.55
C ALA A 91 -4.78 -15.82 1.55
N GLU A 92 -3.97 -15.16 2.39
CA GLU A 92 -2.53 -15.45 2.57
C GLU A 92 -2.30 -16.82 3.22
N ALA A 93 -3.19 -17.25 4.12
CA ALA A 93 -3.19 -18.60 4.69
C ALA A 93 -3.61 -19.70 3.69
N GLY A 94 -4.10 -19.33 2.51
CA GLY A 94 -4.44 -20.24 1.41
C GLY A 94 -5.93 -20.56 1.27
N ASP A 95 -6.79 -20.09 2.17
CA ASP A 95 -8.25 -20.29 2.06
C ASP A 95 -8.90 -19.16 1.23
N HIS A 96 -8.64 -19.20 -0.08
CA HIS A 96 -9.10 -18.18 -1.01
C HIS A 96 -10.64 -18.08 -1.11
N GLU A 97 -11.36 -19.20 -0.92
CA GLU A 97 -12.82 -19.21 -0.97
C GLU A 97 -13.41 -18.49 0.25
N GLN A 98 -12.91 -18.78 1.45
CA GLN A 98 -13.40 -18.13 2.67
C GLN A 98 -13.04 -16.64 2.68
N ALA A 99 -11.84 -16.27 2.22
CA ALA A 99 -11.44 -14.88 2.07
C ALA A 99 -12.41 -14.07 1.19
N GLU A 100 -12.77 -14.62 0.03
CA GLU A 100 -13.72 -13.98 -0.90
C GLU A 100 -15.13 -13.88 -0.30
N GLN A 101 -15.57 -14.90 0.47
CA GLN A 101 -16.86 -14.85 1.17
C GLN A 101 -16.88 -13.74 2.21
N ILE A 102 -15.84 -13.63 3.05
CA ILE A 102 -15.72 -12.58 4.07
C ILE A 102 -15.72 -11.21 3.38
N ALA A 103 -14.91 -11.02 2.34
CA ALA A 103 -14.88 -9.78 1.56
C ALA A 103 -16.26 -9.41 0.99
N ARG A 104 -17.04 -10.39 0.53
CA ARG A 104 -18.41 -10.16 0.04
C ARG A 104 -19.43 -9.83 1.12
N THR A 105 -19.20 -10.20 2.38
CA THR A 105 -20.11 -9.86 3.48
C THR A 105 -20.07 -8.38 3.88
N LEU A 106 -19.05 -7.64 3.43
CA LEU A 106 -18.99 -6.20 3.62
C LEU A 106 -20.18 -5.51 2.94
N THR A 107 -20.88 -4.70 3.73
CA THR A 107 -22.10 -3.99 3.30
C THR A 107 -21.80 -2.65 2.65
N GLU A 108 -20.64 -2.06 2.94
CA GLU A 108 -20.21 -0.79 2.36
C GLU A 108 -19.51 -1.07 1.02
N PRO A 109 -20.03 -0.57 -0.12
CA PRO A 109 -19.53 -0.95 -1.44
C PRO A 109 -18.05 -0.66 -1.68
N HIS A 110 -17.54 0.46 -1.16
CA HIS A 110 -16.14 0.83 -1.34
C HIS A 110 -15.21 -0.10 -0.54
N GLY A 111 -15.54 -0.35 0.74
CA GLY A 111 -14.82 -1.30 1.59
C GLY A 111 -14.90 -2.74 1.07
N GLN A 112 -16.03 -3.15 0.50
CA GLN A 112 -16.17 -4.45 -0.17
C GLN A 112 -15.21 -4.55 -1.37
N ALA A 113 -15.15 -3.52 -2.22
CA ALA A 113 -14.27 -3.51 -3.37
C ALA A 113 -12.79 -3.53 -2.96
N GLN A 114 -12.42 -2.76 -1.93
CA GLN A 114 -11.06 -2.76 -1.37
C GLN A 114 -10.67 -4.12 -0.78
N ALA A 115 -11.57 -4.76 -0.03
CA ALA A 115 -11.33 -6.09 0.51
C ALA A 115 -11.13 -7.12 -0.61
N LEU A 116 -12.00 -7.11 -1.63
CA LEU A 116 -11.88 -8.00 -2.79
C LEU A 116 -10.59 -7.74 -3.58
N ALA A 117 -10.15 -6.48 -3.72
CA ALA A 117 -8.87 -6.14 -4.34
C ALA A 117 -7.68 -6.68 -3.53
N GLY A 118 -7.74 -6.59 -2.20
CA GLY A 118 -6.76 -7.17 -1.29
C GLY A 118 -6.69 -8.69 -1.39
N VAL A 119 -7.84 -9.36 -1.41
CA VAL A 119 -7.95 -10.81 -1.60
C VAL A 119 -7.39 -11.21 -2.97
N ALA A 120 -7.79 -10.53 -4.06
CA ALA A 120 -7.28 -10.83 -5.39
C ALA A 120 -5.74 -10.72 -5.46
N ARG A 121 -5.17 -9.71 -4.80
CA ARG A 121 -3.72 -9.58 -4.72
C ARG A 121 -3.07 -10.73 -3.94
N ALA A 122 -3.59 -11.08 -2.76
CA ALA A 122 -3.05 -12.19 -1.95
C ALA A 122 -3.15 -13.53 -2.69
N VAL A 123 -4.27 -13.78 -3.36
CA VAL A 123 -4.49 -14.96 -4.23
C VAL A 123 -3.47 -14.99 -5.38
N ALA A 124 -3.17 -13.83 -5.98
CA ALA A 124 -2.14 -13.72 -7.02
C ALA A 124 -0.73 -13.95 -6.48
N GLU A 125 -0.42 -13.47 -5.27
CA GLU A 125 0.87 -13.70 -4.58
C GLU A 125 1.04 -15.19 -4.20
N ALA A 126 -0.05 -15.89 -3.90
CA ALA A 126 -0.08 -17.34 -3.69
C ALA A 126 0.07 -18.15 -5.00
N GLY A 127 0.03 -17.50 -6.17
CA GLY A 127 0.24 -18.10 -7.49
C GLY A 127 -1.04 -18.49 -8.24
N ASP A 128 -2.23 -18.30 -7.66
CA ASP A 128 -3.50 -18.54 -8.35
C ASP A 128 -3.95 -17.28 -9.12
N HIS A 129 -3.20 -16.98 -10.18
CA HIS A 129 -3.45 -15.79 -10.99
C HIS A 129 -4.83 -15.80 -11.67
N GLU A 130 -5.33 -16.98 -12.06
CA GLU A 130 -6.64 -17.10 -12.71
C GLU A 130 -7.77 -16.72 -11.76
N ARG A 131 -7.69 -17.17 -10.50
CA ARG A 131 -8.68 -16.81 -9.49
C ARG A 131 -8.62 -15.33 -9.12
N ALA A 132 -7.41 -14.78 -8.98
CA ALA A 132 -7.21 -13.35 -8.76
C ALA A 132 -7.89 -12.51 -9.86
N GLU A 133 -7.66 -12.83 -11.14
CA GLU A 133 -8.29 -12.16 -12.27
C GLU A 133 -9.83 -12.26 -12.25
N GLN A 134 -10.37 -13.42 -11.86
CA GLN A 134 -11.83 -13.60 -11.72
C GLN A 134 -12.40 -12.67 -10.66
N ILE A 135 -11.76 -12.56 -9.49
CA ILE A 135 -12.20 -11.67 -8.41
C ILE A 135 -12.20 -10.22 -8.89
N VAL A 136 -11.13 -9.79 -9.56
CA VAL A 136 -11.03 -8.42 -10.10
C VAL A 136 -12.15 -8.11 -11.10
N ARG A 137 -12.53 -9.07 -11.95
CA ARG A 137 -13.64 -8.91 -12.91
C ARG A 137 -15.02 -8.80 -12.25
N THR A 138 -15.15 -9.19 -10.98
CA THR A 138 -16.42 -8.99 -10.24
C THR A 138 -16.57 -7.57 -9.68
N LEU A 139 -15.50 -6.78 -9.66
CA LEU A 139 -15.56 -5.39 -9.23
C LEU A 139 -16.33 -4.54 -10.25
N THR A 140 -17.37 -3.86 -9.78
CA THR A 140 -18.23 -3.04 -10.64
C THR A 140 -17.74 -1.59 -10.77
N ASP A 141 -16.99 -1.10 -9.78
CA ASP A 141 -16.42 0.25 -9.81
C ASP A 141 -15.13 0.24 -10.65
N PRO A 142 -15.05 1.02 -11.74
CA PRO A 142 -13.87 1.00 -12.61
C PRO A 142 -12.58 1.49 -11.95
N TYR A 143 -12.67 2.40 -10.97
CA TYR A 143 -11.49 2.90 -10.26
C TYR A 143 -10.90 1.80 -9.35
N GLU A 144 -11.77 1.10 -8.60
CA GLU A 144 -11.37 -0.05 -7.80
C GLU A 144 -10.85 -1.20 -8.66
N GLN A 145 -11.49 -1.45 -9.81
CA GLN A 145 -11.04 -2.45 -10.77
C GLN A 145 -9.63 -2.18 -11.28
N VAL A 146 -9.29 -0.92 -11.59
CA VAL A 146 -7.92 -0.54 -11.98
C VAL A 146 -6.93 -0.78 -10.84
N GLY A 147 -7.29 -0.37 -9.61
CA GLY A 147 -6.45 -0.57 -8.43
C GLY A 147 -6.14 -2.06 -8.21
N ALA A 148 -7.16 -2.91 -8.33
CA ALA A 148 -7.04 -4.35 -8.17
C ALA A 148 -6.22 -4.99 -9.30
N LEU A 149 -6.46 -4.62 -10.57
CA LEU A 149 -5.64 -5.08 -11.71
C LEU A 149 -4.17 -4.69 -11.55
N ALA A 150 -3.89 -3.45 -11.11
CA ALA A 150 -2.52 -3.00 -10.87
C ALA A 150 -1.85 -3.77 -9.72
N GLY A 151 -2.61 -4.11 -8.67
CA GLY A 151 -2.15 -4.96 -7.57
C GLY A 151 -1.80 -6.37 -8.02
N VAL A 152 -2.69 -7.03 -8.78
CA VAL A 152 -2.47 -8.38 -9.34
C VAL A 152 -1.31 -8.37 -10.34
N ALA A 153 -1.20 -7.33 -11.17
CA ALA A 153 -0.05 -7.16 -12.07
C ALA A 153 1.27 -7.05 -11.31
N GLY A 154 1.28 -6.31 -10.20
CA GLY A 154 2.45 -6.21 -9.31
C GLY A 154 2.83 -7.55 -8.68
N ALA A 155 1.85 -8.34 -8.25
CA ALA A 155 2.08 -9.69 -7.73
C ALA A 155 2.63 -10.63 -8.80
N ALA A 156 2.06 -10.63 -10.00
CA ALA A 156 2.55 -11.42 -11.15
C ALA A 156 3.99 -11.03 -11.51
N ALA A 157 4.33 -9.74 -11.50
CA ALA A 157 5.69 -9.27 -11.75
C ALA A 157 6.69 -9.75 -10.68
N GLN A 158 6.28 -9.78 -9.40
CA GLN A 158 7.11 -10.32 -8.31
C GLN A 158 7.33 -11.83 -8.44
N ALA A 159 6.31 -12.55 -8.91
CA ALA A 159 6.41 -13.98 -9.24
C ALA A 159 7.26 -14.26 -10.51
N GLY A 160 7.67 -13.21 -11.23
CA GLY A 160 8.48 -13.31 -12.46
C GLY A 160 7.66 -13.51 -13.74
N ASP A 161 6.32 -13.53 -13.66
CA ASP A 161 5.43 -13.57 -14.83
C ASP A 161 5.21 -12.15 -15.39
N HIS A 162 6.28 -11.62 -15.99
CA HIS A 162 6.28 -10.27 -16.58
C HIS A 162 5.30 -10.14 -17.75
N GLU A 163 5.02 -11.22 -18.48
CA GLU A 163 4.07 -11.21 -19.60
C GLU A 163 2.65 -11.00 -19.10
N ARG A 164 2.23 -11.76 -18.07
CA ARG A 164 0.93 -11.56 -17.44
C ARG A 164 0.84 -10.21 -16.75
N ALA A 165 1.89 -9.78 -16.04
CA ALA A 165 1.94 -8.46 -15.43
C ALA A 165 1.72 -7.33 -16.46
N ALA A 166 2.36 -7.43 -17.63
CA ALA A 166 2.18 -6.46 -18.71
C ALA A 166 0.76 -6.48 -19.28
N GLY A 167 0.17 -7.67 -19.47
CA GLY A 167 -1.21 -7.82 -19.93
C GLY A 167 -2.22 -7.17 -18.98
N LEU A 168 -2.10 -7.45 -17.68
CA LEU A 168 -2.97 -6.88 -16.64
C LEU A 168 -2.79 -5.37 -16.49
N ALA A 169 -1.55 -4.88 -16.56
CA ALA A 169 -1.26 -3.45 -16.51
C ALA A 169 -1.82 -2.71 -17.74
N ALA A 170 -1.81 -3.33 -18.92
CA ALA A 170 -2.42 -2.78 -20.13
C ALA A 170 -3.95 -2.72 -20.02
N GLU A 171 -4.59 -3.76 -19.47
CA GLU A 171 -6.04 -3.75 -19.18
C GLU A 171 -6.39 -2.64 -18.20
N ALA A 172 -5.62 -2.50 -17.12
CA ALA A 172 -5.74 -1.43 -16.14
C ALA A 172 -5.59 -0.04 -16.78
N GLU A 173 -4.64 0.14 -17.71
CA GLU A 173 -4.44 1.38 -18.46
C GLU A 173 -5.68 1.75 -19.30
N GLN A 174 -6.28 0.78 -19.99
CA GLN A 174 -7.48 1.00 -20.79
C GLN A 174 -8.64 1.51 -19.93
N ILE A 175 -8.87 0.87 -18.78
CA ILE A 175 -9.94 1.27 -17.87
C ILE A 175 -9.65 2.65 -17.25
N ALA A 176 -8.42 2.87 -16.77
CA ALA A 176 -8.00 4.15 -16.18
C ALA A 176 -8.26 5.35 -17.10
N ARG A 177 -8.07 5.17 -18.41
CA ARG A 177 -8.31 6.23 -19.42
C ARG A 177 -9.79 6.51 -19.67
N THR A 178 -10.67 5.58 -19.33
CA THR A 178 -12.13 5.78 -19.45
C THR A 178 -12.76 6.43 -18.21
N LEU A 179 -12.01 6.55 -17.11
CA LEU A 179 -12.44 7.25 -15.91
C LEU A 179 -12.73 8.73 -16.22
N THR A 180 -13.92 9.18 -15.83
CA THR A 180 -14.38 10.56 -16.06
C THR A 180 -13.99 11.52 -14.94
N ASP A 181 -13.81 11.01 -13.73
CA ASP A 181 -13.34 11.80 -12.60
C ASP A 181 -11.82 12.02 -12.71
N PRO A 182 -11.34 13.28 -12.82
CA PRO A 182 -9.92 13.56 -13.01
C PRO A 182 -9.04 13.10 -11.85
N TYR A 183 -9.53 13.16 -10.62
CA TYR A 183 -8.77 12.74 -9.44
C TYR A 183 -8.59 11.22 -9.41
N GLN A 184 -9.67 10.48 -9.69
CA GLN A 184 -9.60 9.03 -9.84
C GLN A 184 -8.72 8.63 -11.02
N GLN A 185 -8.82 9.33 -12.16
CA GLN A 185 -7.99 9.07 -13.34
C GLN A 185 -6.49 9.23 -13.04
N VAL A 186 -6.09 10.29 -12.34
CA VAL A 186 -4.69 10.50 -11.94
C VAL A 186 -4.20 9.38 -11.02
N GLY A 187 -4.99 9.02 -9.99
CA GLY A 187 -4.65 7.94 -9.07
C GLY A 187 -4.52 6.59 -9.78
N ALA A 188 -5.46 6.29 -10.68
CA ALA A 188 -5.49 5.10 -11.50
C ALA A 188 -4.27 5.01 -12.42
N LEU A 189 -3.97 6.07 -13.18
CA LEU A 189 -2.81 6.12 -14.08
C LEU A 189 -1.48 6.04 -13.32
N THR A 190 -1.42 6.58 -12.10
CA THR A 190 -0.25 6.43 -11.22
C THR A 190 -0.06 4.98 -10.80
N GLY A 191 -1.14 4.30 -10.40
CA GLY A 191 -1.11 2.86 -10.09
C GLY A 191 -0.69 2.00 -11.28
N VAL A 192 -1.25 2.29 -12.46
CA VAL A 192 -0.89 1.63 -13.73
C VAL A 192 0.59 1.85 -14.06
N ALA A 193 1.10 3.07 -13.97
CA ALA A 193 2.51 3.35 -14.26
C ALA A 193 3.44 2.51 -13.36
N ARG A 194 3.11 2.35 -12.08
CA ARG A 194 3.87 1.48 -11.17
C ARG A 194 3.80 0.01 -11.58
N ALA A 195 2.61 -0.49 -11.95
CA ALA A 195 2.43 -1.87 -12.40
C ALA A 195 3.20 -2.16 -13.70
N VAL A 196 3.14 -1.25 -14.67
CA VAL A 196 3.91 -1.32 -15.93
C VAL A 196 5.42 -1.33 -15.64
N ALA A 197 5.87 -0.51 -14.69
CA ALA A 197 7.27 -0.48 -14.28
C ALA A 197 7.71 -1.78 -13.60
N ALA A 198 6.84 -2.37 -12.75
CA ALA A 198 7.07 -3.68 -12.13
C ALA A 198 7.15 -4.79 -13.19
N ALA A 199 6.33 -4.72 -14.23
CA ALA A 199 6.38 -5.64 -15.37
C ALA A 199 7.66 -5.49 -16.23
N GLY A 200 8.48 -4.47 -15.98
CA GLY A 200 9.77 -4.25 -16.64
C GLY A 200 9.76 -3.21 -17.77
N ASP A 201 8.60 -2.63 -18.11
CA ASP A 201 8.49 -1.60 -19.15
C ASP A 201 8.63 -0.19 -18.56
N HIS A 202 9.87 0.17 -18.23
CA HIS A 202 10.18 1.45 -17.58
C HIS A 202 9.89 2.66 -18.48
N GLU A 203 10.10 2.53 -19.79
CA GLU A 203 9.84 3.60 -20.76
C GLU A 203 8.34 3.88 -20.83
N ARG A 204 7.51 2.83 -20.88
CA ARG A 204 6.06 3.01 -20.88
C ARG A 204 5.54 3.58 -19.57
N ALA A 205 6.09 3.16 -18.43
CA ALA A 205 5.74 3.72 -17.13
C ALA A 205 6.02 5.24 -17.06
N GLU A 206 7.17 5.68 -17.58
CA GLU A 206 7.52 7.10 -17.67
C GLU A 206 6.58 7.86 -18.61
N GLN A 207 6.23 7.28 -19.76
CA GLN A 207 5.27 7.88 -20.69
C GLN A 207 3.91 8.10 -20.02
N ILE A 208 3.39 7.08 -19.31
CA ILE A 208 2.12 7.18 -18.58
C ILE A 208 2.19 8.28 -17.51
N ALA A 209 3.24 8.28 -16.68
CA ALA A 209 3.45 9.33 -15.68
C ALA A 209 3.52 10.73 -16.31
N SER A 210 4.12 10.85 -17.51
CA SER A 210 4.25 12.10 -18.24
C SER A 210 2.98 12.58 -18.92
N THR A 211 1.94 11.74 -19.02
CA THR A 211 0.61 12.18 -19.50
C THR A 211 -0.16 12.98 -18.45
N LEU A 212 0.23 12.87 -17.18
CA LEU A 212 -0.37 13.64 -16.09
C LEU A 212 -0.03 15.12 -16.29
N THR A 213 -1.07 15.94 -16.50
CA THR A 213 -0.90 17.34 -16.92
C THR A 213 -0.53 18.25 -15.76
N ASP A 214 -0.94 17.90 -14.53
CA ASP A 214 -0.55 18.65 -13.34
C ASP A 214 0.89 18.30 -12.93
N PRO A 215 1.78 19.29 -12.75
CA PRO A 215 3.17 19.04 -12.38
C PRO A 215 3.36 18.33 -11.03
N VAL A 216 2.44 18.52 -10.07
CA VAL A 216 2.47 17.84 -8.75
C VAL A 216 2.14 16.37 -8.93
N ASP A 217 1.08 16.06 -9.66
CA ASP A 217 0.67 14.69 -9.95
C ASP A 217 1.74 13.94 -10.75
N GLN A 218 2.31 14.59 -11.77
CA GLN A 218 3.41 14.06 -12.57
C GLN A 218 4.64 13.75 -11.69
N THR A 219 4.97 14.65 -10.76
CA THR A 219 6.10 14.45 -9.83
C THR A 219 5.88 13.25 -8.93
N TRP A 220 4.68 13.12 -8.33
CA TRP A 220 4.35 11.99 -7.47
C TRP A 220 4.35 10.67 -8.23
N ALA A 221 3.79 10.64 -9.45
CA ALA A 221 3.81 9.44 -10.29
C ALA A 221 5.23 8.99 -10.61
N LEU A 222 6.12 9.91 -10.99
CA LEU A 222 7.53 9.60 -11.25
C LEU A 222 8.26 9.07 -10.00
N ILE A 223 8.00 9.65 -8.83
CA ILE A 223 8.54 9.15 -7.55
C ILE A 223 8.05 7.74 -7.26
N HIS A 224 6.76 7.48 -7.47
CA HIS A 224 6.19 6.16 -7.23
C HIS A 224 6.71 5.10 -8.21
N VAL A 225 6.92 5.44 -9.47
CA VAL A 225 7.57 4.56 -10.45
C VAL A 225 9.03 4.31 -10.04
N ALA A 226 9.75 5.35 -9.60
CA ALA A 226 11.14 5.23 -9.15
C ALA A 226 11.34 4.26 -7.97
N GLN A 227 10.31 4.07 -7.11
CA GLN A 227 10.35 3.13 -5.98
C GLN A 227 10.33 1.66 -6.41
N VAL A 228 9.85 1.37 -7.63
CA VAL A 228 9.64 -0.01 -8.11
C VAL A 228 10.73 -0.45 -9.10
N VAL A 229 11.49 0.51 -9.63
CA VAL A 229 12.56 0.24 -10.61
C VAL A 229 13.95 0.24 -9.98
N GLY A 230 14.90 -0.42 -10.65
CA GLY A 230 16.29 -0.50 -10.19
C GLY A 230 17.02 0.86 -10.13
N PRO A 231 18.18 0.92 -9.43
CA PRO A 231 18.89 2.17 -9.15
C PRO A 231 19.27 3.04 -10.37
N PRO A 232 19.68 2.51 -11.54
CA PRO A 232 20.01 3.37 -12.68
C PRO A 232 18.78 4.09 -13.25
N GLN A 233 17.63 3.43 -13.30
CA GLN A 233 16.38 4.00 -13.80
C GLN A 233 15.71 4.90 -12.76
N ALA A 234 15.78 4.53 -11.47
CA ALA A 234 15.26 5.33 -10.38
C ALA A 234 15.91 6.74 -10.34
N GLY A 235 17.23 6.82 -10.58
CA GLY A 235 17.94 8.10 -10.65
C GLY A 235 17.45 9.02 -11.78
N HIS A 236 17.11 8.45 -12.94
CA HIS A 236 16.58 9.21 -14.07
C HIS A 236 15.21 9.81 -13.76
N LEU A 237 14.28 8.98 -13.26
CA LEU A 237 12.92 9.38 -12.91
C LEU A 237 12.88 10.40 -11.77
N LEU A 238 13.71 10.22 -10.74
CA LEU A 238 13.87 11.20 -9.66
C LEU A 238 14.46 12.52 -10.19
N GLY A 239 15.36 12.46 -11.17
CA GLY A 239 15.88 13.64 -11.86
C GLY A 239 14.80 14.43 -12.59
N MET A 240 13.90 13.74 -13.31
CA MET A 240 12.73 14.35 -13.96
C MET A 240 11.77 14.96 -12.95
N ALA A 241 11.45 14.23 -11.87
CA ALA A 241 10.62 14.72 -10.77
C ALA A 241 11.21 16.01 -10.15
N PHE A 242 12.53 16.08 -9.98
CA PHE A 242 13.22 17.29 -9.50
C PHE A 242 13.16 18.45 -10.50
N ALA A 243 13.24 18.16 -11.81
CA ALA A 243 13.23 19.18 -12.87
C ALA A 243 11.88 19.91 -12.98
N LEU A 244 10.78 19.26 -12.58
CA LEU A 244 9.43 19.86 -12.53
C LEU A 244 9.28 20.95 -11.46
N GLY A 245 10.30 21.20 -10.64
CA GLY A 245 10.47 22.47 -9.94
C GLY A 245 9.74 22.62 -8.60
N LEU A 246 9.06 21.58 -8.11
CA LEU A 246 8.30 21.63 -6.85
C LEU A 246 9.19 21.68 -5.59
N PHE A 247 10.50 21.38 -5.70
CA PHE A 247 11.48 21.56 -4.62
C PHE A 247 12.19 22.93 -4.64
N ARG A 248 11.84 23.83 -5.58
CA ARG A 248 12.58 25.09 -5.79
C ARG A 248 11.91 26.33 -5.17
N THR A 249 10.87 26.19 -4.36
CA THR A 249 10.24 27.33 -3.68
C THR A 249 10.92 27.63 -2.34
N LYS A 250 11.62 28.78 -2.30
CA LYS A 250 12.38 29.41 -1.21
C LYS A 250 13.85 28.98 -1.03
N ARG A 251 14.67 29.25 -2.03
CA ARG A 251 15.92 29.98 -1.76
C ARG A 251 15.78 31.39 -2.31
N SER A 252 15.42 32.33 -1.44
CA SER A 252 15.56 33.75 -1.72
C SER A 252 16.94 33.99 -2.34
N PRO A 253 17.06 34.75 -3.45
CA PRO A 253 18.37 35.12 -3.94
C PRO A 253 18.98 35.98 -2.83
N LEU A 254 20.02 35.48 -2.17
CA LEU A 254 20.91 36.33 -1.39
C LEU A 254 21.45 37.34 -2.40
N VAL A 255 20.87 38.54 -2.35
CA VAL A 255 21.35 39.72 -3.04
C VAL A 255 22.79 39.87 -2.58
N VAL A 256 23.74 39.45 -3.43
CA VAL A 256 25.14 39.77 -3.28
C VAL A 256 25.23 41.27 -3.51
N ARG A 257 25.05 42.02 -2.44
CA ARG A 257 25.23 43.46 -2.42
C ARG A 257 26.72 43.70 -2.66
N ARG A 258 27.09 44.01 -3.91
CA ARG A 258 28.41 44.53 -4.28
C ARG A 258 28.72 45.72 -3.35
N ALA A 259 29.61 45.51 -2.40
CA ALA A 259 30.25 46.61 -1.69
C ALA A 259 31.28 47.24 -2.65
N GLY A 260 31.01 48.48 -3.05
CA GLY A 260 31.95 49.30 -3.82
C GLY A 260 33.21 49.66 -3.01
N PRO A 261 34.26 50.15 -3.68
CA PRO A 261 35.60 50.23 -3.13
C PRO A 261 35.74 51.40 -2.14
N GLY A 262 36.24 51.11 -0.94
CA GLY A 262 36.29 52.10 0.14
C GLY A 262 37.46 51.91 1.10
N ARG A 263 38.62 52.45 0.71
CA ARG A 263 39.71 53.01 1.55
C ARG A 263 40.51 52.06 2.45
N LEU A 264 41.69 51.70 1.91
CA LEU A 264 42.91 51.38 2.65
C LEU A 264 43.30 52.50 3.62
N ARG A 265 43.33 52.25 4.93
CA ARG A 265 44.20 52.95 5.90
C ARG A 265 44.48 52.04 7.11
N GLY A 266 45.76 51.96 7.50
CA GLY A 266 46.13 51.70 8.90
C GLY A 266 46.97 50.45 9.18
N PHE A 267 48.11 50.32 8.51
CA PHE A 267 49.22 49.47 8.95
C PHE A 267 49.78 50.00 10.28
N ALA A 268 49.70 49.22 11.37
CA ALA A 268 50.61 49.29 12.50
C ALA A 268 50.40 48.10 13.46
N ARG A 269 51.09 46.98 13.22
CA ARG A 269 51.54 46.11 14.32
C ARG A 269 53.05 46.02 14.27
N ARG A 270 53.65 46.51 15.35
CA ARG A 270 55.07 46.60 15.62
C ARG A 270 55.50 45.27 16.24
N CYS A 271 56.55 44.66 15.69
CA CYS A 271 57.22 43.49 16.25
C CYS A 271 57.94 43.84 17.56
N ARG A 272 57.82 42.99 18.58
CA ARG A 272 58.89 42.12 19.09
C ARG A 272 58.35 41.23 20.19
#